data_AF-A0A0H2R8B4-F1
#
_entry.id   AF-A0A0H2R8B4-F1
#
_cell.length_a   1.000
_cell.length_b   1.000
_cell.length_c   1.000
_cell.angle_alpha   90.00
_cell.angle_beta   90.00
_cell.angle_gamma   90.00
#
_symmetry.space_group_name_H-M   'P 1'
#
loop_
_entity.id
_entity.type
_entity.pdbx_description
1 polymer ?
#
loop_
_entity_poly.entity_id
_entity_poly.type
_entity_poly.pdbx_seq_one_letter_code
_entity_poly.pdbx_strand_id
1 'polypeptide(L)'
;MADKTSRIALDSKDETEGMEGGRDIAFEVSTASASTIPAPIILNNEKESATSNHGQDELSTLEPFKIYNPPSSQSSTLASIGATLPDDSDYFKPTPADLKLAQDSLAQRTKALQDAPLLTAKLRSEKDEEKKTRFPTATIRIKFANRTMLEKVFPSSDRIISVYRFVRACLNEEARSHKFVLFSSPPRRDFKVSDPEVKEKTLLDLRLAPQSNLFFRFFDDSITLDNPGFPPPLLQSLLAQSVSLPTPSTLPVTMGDAGQSDTGLSSKNTTTERKIPKWLKLSKKT
;
A
#
# COMPACT_ATOMS: atom_id res chain seq x y z
N MET A 1 -26.39 -30.23 -48.94
CA MET A 1 -27.81 -29.95 -48.67
C MET A 1 -27.83 -29.14 -47.38
N ALA A 2 -27.67 -27.81 -47.48
CA ALA A 2 -28.76 -26.82 -47.47
C ALA A 2 -29.53 -26.90 -46.13
N ASP A 3 -29.73 -25.86 -45.31
CA ASP A 3 -29.71 -24.42 -45.53
C ASP A 3 -29.90 -23.71 -44.16
N LYS A 4 -29.88 -22.37 -44.18
CA LYS A 4 -30.43 -21.40 -43.21
C LYS A 4 -29.57 -20.87 -42.06
N THR A 5 -28.71 -19.94 -42.44
CA THR A 5 -28.79 -18.50 -42.10
C THR A 5 -30.12 -18.04 -41.48
N SER A 6 -30.08 -17.32 -40.35
CA SER A 6 -30.89 -16.10 -40.12
C SER A 6 -30.34 -15.22 -38.98
N ARG A 7 -30.13 -13.95 -39.35
CA ARG A 7 -29.77 -12.79 -38.52
C ARG A 7 -31.03 -12.20 -37.85
N ILE A 8 -30.89 -11.65 -36.64
CA ILE A 8 -31.85 -10.75 -35.98
C ILE A 8 -30.99 -9.62 -35.43
N ALA A 9 -30.84 -8.49 -36.13
CA ALA A 9 -31.73 -7.33 -36.27
C ALA A 9 -31.75 -6.42 -35.01
N LEU A 10 -31.13 -5.25 -35.21
CA LEU A 10 -31.08 -4.06 -34.37
C LEU A 10 -32.48 -3.43 -34.29
N ASP A 11 -32.93 -3.08 -33.08
CA ASP A 11 -34.09 -2.22 -32.87
C ASP A 11 -33.59 -0.82 -32.47
N SER A 12 -33.53 0.06 -33.46
CA SER A 12 -33.44 1.51 -33.28
C SER A 12 -34.85 2.03 -33.03
N LYS A 13 -35.04 2.74 -31.92
CA LYS A 13 -36.26 3.49 -31.65
C LYS A 13 -35.95 4.97 -31.56
N ASP A 14 -36.29 5.63 -32.66
CA ASP A 14 -36.45 7.07 -32.82
C ASP A 14 -37.85 7.42 -32.28
N GLU A 15 -37.98 8.43 -31.43
CA GLU A 15 -39.17 9.27 -31.37
C GLU A 15 -38.88 10.58 -30.62
N THR A 16 -39.13 11.65 -31.37
CA THR A 16 -39.05 13.08 -31.09
C THR A 16 -40.27 13.60 -30.35
N GLU A 17 -40.09 14.60 -29.48
CA GLU A 17 -40.93 15.81 -29.22
C GLU A 17 -40.43 16.41 -27.88
N GLY A 18 -40.08 17.69 -27.72
CA GLY A 18 -40.66 18.89 -28.30
C GLY A 18 -41.48 19.59 -27.21
N MET A 19 -40.87 20.45 -26.37
CA MET A 19 -41.63 21.55 -25.76
C MET A 19 -40.75 22.68 -25.22
N GLU A 20 -41.23 23.88 -25.57
CA GLU A 20 -40.71 25.21 -25.32
C GLU A 20 -40.57 25.56 -23.84
N GLY A 21 -39.67 26.50 -23.56
CA GLY A 21 -39.55 27.12 -22.25
C GLY A 21 -38.55 28.27 -22.26
N GLY A 22 -38.86 29.31 -23.03
CA GLY A 22 -38.15 30.58 -22.99
C GLY A 22 -38.23 31.23 -21.61
N ARG A 23 -37.12 31.85 -21.19
CA ARG A 23 -37.09 32.91 -20.19
C ARG A 23 -35.84 33.76 -20.43
N ASP A 24 -36.08 34.84 -21.16
CA ASP A 24 -35.25 36.03 -21.18
C ASP A 24 -35.20 36.65 -19.77
N ILE A 25 -34.00 36.98 -19.31
CA ILE A 25 -33.80 38.09 -18.38
C ILE A 25 -32.49 38.77 -18.80
N ALA A 26 -32.63 39.92 -19.43
CA ALA A 26 -31.56 40.86 -19.72
C ALA A 26 -31.32 41.81 -18.54
N PHE A 27 -30.27 42.63 -18.69
CA PHE A 27 -29.84 43.77 -17.86
C PHE A 27 -28.95 43.41 -16.64
N GLU A 28 -27.80 44.02 -16.40
CA GLU A 28 -27.36 45.37 -16.76
C GLU A 28 -25.82 45.48 -16.77
N VAL A 29 -25.31 46.21 -17.77
CA VAL A 29 -23.91 46.66 -17.87
C VAL A 29 -23.75 47.91 -17.04
N SER A 30 -22.78 47.92 -16.11
CA SER A 30 -22.35 49.15 -15.43
C SER A 30 -20.91 49.47 -15.78
N THR A 31 -20.78 50.45 -16.68
CA THR A 31 -19.57 51.19 -17.04
C THR A 31 -19.36 52.35 -16.07
N ALA A 32 -18.17 52.51 -15.51
CA ALA A 32 -17.64 53.82 -15.14
C ALA A 32 -16.11 53.81 -15.15
N SER A 33 -15.58 54.80 -15.87
CA SER A 33 -14.16 55.07 -16.12
C SER A 33 -13.55 56.02 -15.09
N ALA A 34 -12.22 55.98 -15.03
CA ALA A 34 -11.29 57.12 -15.01
C ALA A 34 -10.53 57.48 -13.71
N SER A 35 -9.20 57.46 -13.90
CA SER A 35 -8.22 58.49 -13.52
C SER A 35 -7.50 58.36 -12.17
N THR A 36 -6.18 58.10 -12.21
CA THR A 36 -5.11 59.09 -11.85
C THR A 36 -3.75 58.40 -11.59
N ILE A 37 -2.74 58.76 -12.38
CA ILE A 37 -1.27 58.59 -12.22
C ILE A 37 -0.66 59.90 -12.80
N PRO A 38 0.52 60.47 -12.42
CA PRO A 38 1.67 59.95 -11.65
C PRO A 38 2.28 60.89 -10.57
N ALA A 39 3.21 60.35 -9.76
CA ALA A 39 4.41 61.08 -9.32
C ALA A 39 5.58 60.09 -9.03
N PRO A 40 6.86 60.49 -9.19
CA PRO A 40 7.96 59.57 -9.48
C PRO A 40 8.85 59.19 -8.27
N ILE A 41 9.41 57.98 -8.38
CA ILE A 41 10.80 57.55 -8.07
C ILE A 41 11.49 58.22 -6.86
N ILE A 42 11.64 57.44 -5.78
CA ILE A 42 12.86 57.49 -4.96
C ILE A 42 13.43 56.06 -4.89
N LEU A 43 14.61 55.94 -5.48
CA LEU A 43 15.53 54.81 -5.38
C LEU A 43 16.07 54.80 -3.94
N ASN A 44 15.93 53.69 -3.22
CA ASN A 44 16.94 53.32 -2.21
C ASN A 44 16.96 51.81 -2.05
N ASN A 45 18.15 51.29 -2.31
CA ASN A 45 18.55 49.91 -2.33
C ASN A 45 19.33 49.68 -1.03
N GLU A 46 18.72 49.05 -0.04
CA GLU A 46 19.46 48.44 1.06
C GLU A 46 19.09 46.97 1.17
N LYS A 47 20.13 46.15 1.01
CA LYS A 47 20.13 44.70 1.12
C LYS A 47 19.76 44.30 2.55
N GLU A 48 18.57 43.74 2.73
CA GLU A 48 18.33 42.81 3.82
C GLU A 48 18.34 41.39 3.26
N SER A 49 19.40 40.66 3.61
CA SER A 49 19.51 39.22 3.45
C SER A 49 18.41 38.53 4.27
N ALA A 50 17.28 38.22 3.63
CA ALA A 50 16.36 37.23 4.12
C ALA A 50 16.91 35.84 3.78
N THR A 51 17.65 35.24 4.71
CA THR A 51 17.86 33.78 4.77
C THR A 51 16.49 33.10 4.85
N SER A 52 16.08 32.46 3.77
CA SER A 52 14.83 31.71 3.64
C SER A 52 14.88 30.41 4.46
N ASN A 53 14.63 30.51 5.76
CA ASN A 53 14.42 29.34 6.65
C ASN A 53 13.02 28.72 6.55
N HIS A 54 12.21 29.10 5.56
CA HIS A 54 10.80 28.67 5.45
C HIS A 54 10.61 27.16 5.20
N GLY A 55 11.66 26.43 4.79
CA GLY A 55 11.58 25.00 4.54
C GLY A 55 11.74 24.09 5.78
N GLN A 56 12.32 24.59 6.88
CA GLN A 56 12.66 23.75 8.04
C GLN A 56 11.53 23.62 9.06
N ASP A 57 10.67 24.64 9.18
CA ASP A 57 9.57 24.65 10.16
C ASP A 57 8.39 23.75 9.74
N GLU A 58 8.07 23.70 8.44
CA GLU A 58 7.04 22.78 7.91
C GLU A 58 7.43 21.30 8.09
N LEU A 59 8.73 20.99 8.10
CA LEU A 59 9.23 19.63 8.21
C LEU A 59 9.23 19.12 9.65
N SER A 60 9.53 19.99 10.63
CA SER A 60 9.51 19.65 12.05
C SER A 60 8.10 19.42 12.60
N THR A 61 7.08 19.96 11.93
CA THR A 61 5.66 19.72 12.22
C THR A 61 5.19 18.36 11.67
N LEU A 62 5.93 17.75 10.75
CA LEU A 62 5.59 16.45 10.20
C LEU A 62 6.05 15.36 11.17
N GLU A 63 5.07 14.57 11.62
CA GLU A 63 5.24 13.33 12.41
C GLU A 63 6.48 12.50 12.03
N PRO A 64 7.03 11.70 12.96
CA PRO A 64 8.28 10.99 12.74
C PRO A 64 8.29 10.18 11.43
N PHE A 65 9.23 10.50 10.56
CA PHE A 65 9.49 9.80 9.31
C PHE A 65 10.96 9.35 9.26
N LYS A 66 11.25 8.36 8.41
CA LYS A 66 12.58 7.79 8.23
C LYS A 66 12.98 7.87 6.77
N ILE A 67 14.26 8.08 6.52
CA ILE A 67 14.83 8.06 5.17
C ILE A 67 15.85 6.94 5.12
N TYR A 68 15.72 6.10 4.10
CA TYR A 68 16.65 5.01 3.85
C TYR A 68 17.47 5.29 2.60
N ASN A 69 18.78 5.11 2.75
CA ASN A 69 19.70 5.12 1.62
C ASN A 69 19.41 3.98 0.65
N PRO A 70 19.80 4.14 -0.63
CA PRO A 70 19.73 3.04 -1.59
C PRO A 70 20.48 1.82 -1.04
N PRO A 71 20.03 0.60 -1.36
CA PRO A 71 20.69 -0.61 -0.91
C PRO A 71 22.14 -0.61 -1.40
N SER A 72 23.09 -0.48 -0.48
CA SER A 72 24.50 -0.68 -0.76
C SER A 72 24.75 -2.15 -1.06
N SER A 73 25.64 -2.46 -2.00
CA SER A 73 26.00 -3.84 -2.36
C SER A 73 26.46 -4.67 -1.17
N GLN A 74 26.91 -4.06 -0.07
CA GLN A 74 27.27 -4.76 1.18
C GLN A 74 26.05 -5.25 1.99
N SER A 75 24.85 -4.71 1.73
CA SER A 75 23.58 -5.17 2.32
C SER A 75 22.90 -6.24 1.46
N SER A 76 23.63 -6.87 0.52
CA SER A 76 23.07 -7.91 -0.33
C SER A 76 22.66 -9.12 0.52
N THR A 77 21.35 -9.29 0.63
CA THR A 77 20.65 -10.33 1.37
C THR A 77 20.99 -11.76 0.93
N LEU A 78 21.70 -11.94 -0.20
CA LEU A 78 22.21 -13.25 -0.62
C LEU A 78 23.22 -13.84 0.39
N ALA A 79 23.98 -13.00 1.08
CA ALA A 79 24.95 -13.48 2.07
C ALA A 79 24.29 -13.98 3.36
N SER A 80 23.07 -13.53 3.71
CA SER A 80 22.36 -13.98 4.94
C SER A 80 21.21 -14.94 4.68
N ILE A 81 20.63 -14.94 3.47
CA ILE A 81 19.60 -15.92 3.03
C ILE A 81 20.29 -17.22 2.56
N GLY A 82 21.60 -17.21 2.38
CA GLY A 82 22.43 -18.38 2.04
C GLY A 82 22.52 -19.46 3.12
N ALA A 83 21.59 -19.53 4.08
CA ALA A 83 21.21 -20.84 4.60
C ALA A 83 20.50 -21.54 3.43
N THR A 84 21.30 -22.17 2.55
CA THR A 84 20.79 -23.04 1.50
C THR A 84 19.70 -23.89 2.14
N LEU A 85 18.48 -23.77 1.62
CA LEU A 85 17.43 -24.73 1.98
C LEU A 85 18.09 -26.11 1.84
N PRO A 86 17.99 -27.00 2.84
CA PRO A 86 18.63 -28.30 2.75
C PRO A 86 18.28 -28.92 1.39
N ASP A 87 19.29 -29.28 0.60
CA ASP A 87 19.12 -29.95 -0.70
C ASP A 87 18.50 -31.34 -0.53
N ASP A 88 18.33 -31.76 0.73
CA ASP A 88 17.60 -32.96 1.12
C ASP A 88 16.17 -32.88 0.60
N SER A 89 15.89 -33.74 -0.39
CA SER A 89 14.60 -33.90 -1.07
C SER A 89 13.37 -33.99 -0.16
N ASP A 90 13.55 -34.23 1.14
CA ASP A 90 12.49 -34.37 2.14
C ASP A 90 11.82 -33.04 2.52
N TYR A 91 12.51 -31.89 2.44
CA TYR A 91 11.86 -30.58 2.69
C TYR A 91 10.71 -30.31 1.71
N PHE A 92 10.87 -30.76 0.46
CA PHE A 92 9.85 -30.59 -0.58
C PHE A 92 8.85 -31.75 -0.64
N LYS A 93 9.03 -32.80 0.15
CA LYS A 93 8.06 -33.90 0.23
C LYS A 93 6.98 -33.55 1.24
N PRO A 94 5.69 -33.54 0.84
CA PRO A 94 4.61 -33.22 1.76
C PRO A 94 4.55 -34.25 2.89
N THR A 95 4.49 -33.76 4.13
CA THR A 95 4.32 -34.62 5.30
C THR A 95 2.85 -35.07 5.42
N PRO A 96 2.54 -36.17 6.13
CA PRO A 96 1.15 -36.55 6.38
C PRO A 96 0.35 -35.45 7.12
N ALA A 97 1.01 -34.59 7.90
CA ALA A 97 0.38 -33.44 8.53
C ALA A 97 -0.06 -32.40 7.49
N ASP A 98 0.77 -32.13 6.48
CA ASP A 98 0.45 -31.22 5.37
C ASP A 98 -0.71 -31.78 4.53
N LEU A 99 -0.73 -33.09 4.27
CA LEU A 99 -1.83 -33.74 3.56
C LEU A 99 -3.15 -33.59 4.31
N LYS A 100 -3.13 -33.75 5.63
CA LYS A 100 -4.31 -33.52 6.47
C LYS A 100 -4.78 -32.07 6.40
N LEU A 101 -3.86 -31.11 6.53
CA LEU A 101 -4.19 -29.68 6.45
C LEU A 101 -4.75 -29.30 5.07
N ALA A 102 -4.21 -29.87 4.00
CA ALA A 102 -4.73 -29.70 2.65
C ALA A 102 -6.14 -30.29 2.49
N GLN A 103 -6.40 -31.48 3.04
CA GLN A 103 -7.72 -32.10 3.04
C GLN A 103 -8.74 -31.27 3.84
N ASP A 104 -8.35 -30.76 5.01
CA ASP A 104 -9.19 -29.91 5.85
C ASP A 104 -9.52 -28.58 5.15
N SER A 105 -8.53 -27.95 4.50
CA SER A 105 -8.72 -26.75 3.68
C SER A 105 -9.69 -26.98 2.51
N LEU A 106 -9.57 -28.13 1.83
CA LEU A 106 -10.48 -28.52 0.76
C LEU A 106 -11.90 -28.76 1.28
N ALA A 107 -12.05 -29.47 2.40
CA ALA A 107 -13.34 -29.70 3.03
C ALA A 107 -14.01 -28.39 3.48
N GLN A 108 -13.23 -27.44 4.03
CA GLN A 108 -13.72 -26.11 4.40
C GLN A 108 -14.17 -25.31 3.17
N ARG A 109 -13.40 -25.33 2.07
CA ARG A 109 -13.78 -24.67 0.81
C ARG A 109 -15.05 -25.27 0.21
N THR A 110 -15.18 -26.59 0.21
CA THR A 110 -16.38 -27.28 -0.28
C THR A 110 -17.60 -26.91 0.56
N LYS A 111 -17.49 -26.94 1.89
CA LYS A 111 -18.55 -26.50 2.80
C LYS A 111 -18.91 -25.02 2.58
N ALA A 112 -17.92 -24.14 2.42
CA ALA A 112 -18.17 -22.72 2.17
C ALA A 112 -18.90 -22.45 0.85
N LEU A 113 -18.74 -23.32 -0.16
CA LEU A 113 -19.44 -23.23 -1.45
C LEU A 113 -20.83 -23.89 -1.42
N GLN A 114 -20.99 -25.00 -0.70
CA GLN A 114 -22.26 -25.73 -0.58
C GLN A 114 -23.23 -25.05 0.39
N ASP A 115 -22.72 -24.60 1.54
CA ASP A 115 -23.50 -24.04 2.65
C ASP A 115 -23.38 -22.50 2.73
N ALA A 116 -23.04 -21.84 1.61
CA ALA A 116 -22.73 -20.40 1.58
C ALA A 116 -23.86 -19.54 2.18
N PRO A 117 -23.69 -18.93 3.37
CA PRO A 117 -24.74 -18.11 3.97
C PRO A 117 -24.87 -16.78 3.22
N LEU A 118 -26.08 -16.23 3.19
CA LEU A 118 -26.35 -14.94 2.56
C LEU A 118 -25.51 -13.83 3.23
N LEU A 119 -24.74 -13.08 2.44
CA LEU A 119 -24.02 -11.90 2.91
C LEU A 119 -24.99 -10.74 3.14
N THR A 120 -25.54 -10.67 4.36
CA THR A 120 -26.41 -9.58 4.82
C THR A 120 -25.64 -8.26 4.90
N ALA A 121 -26.36 -7.13 4.85
CA ALA A 121 -25.76 -5.80 4.97
C ALA A 121 -24.99 -5.64 6.30
N LYS A 122 -25.53 -6.19 7.40
CA LYS A 122 -24.88 -6.22 8.71
C LYS A 122 -23.53 -6.95 8.68
N LEU A 123 -23.47 -8.12 8.05
CA LEU A 123 -22.22 -8.89 7.93
C LEU A 123 -21.18 -8.14 7.08
N ARG A 124 -21.62 -7.40 6.05
CA ARG A 124 -20.72 -6.55 5.24
C ARG A 124 -20.15 -5.39 6.04
N SER A 125 -20.98 -4.64 6.78
CA SER A 125 -20.51 -3.52 7.61
C SER A 125 -19.59 -3.98 8.73
N GLU A 126 -19.92 -5.09 9.41
CA GLU A 126 -19.06 -5.67 10.46
C GLU A 126 -17.68 -6.05 9.92
N LYS A 127 -17.61 -6.64 8.71
CA LYS A 127 -16.33 -6.96 8.07
C LYS A 127 -15.51 -5.73 7.70
N ASP A 128 -16.16 -4.63 7.33
CA ASP A 128 -15.46 -3.39 6.96
C ASP A 128 -14.96 -2.66 8.22
N GLU A 129 -15.74 -2.69 9.31
CA GLU A 129 -15.29 -2.23 10.63
C GLU A 129 -14.16 -3.09 11.20
N GLU A 130 -14.23 -4.42 11.04
CA GLU A 130 -13.17 -5.34 11.43
C GLU A 130 -11.86 -5.01 10.70
N LYS A 131 -11.90 -4.73 9.39
CA LYS A 131 -10.69 -4.32 8.64
C LYS A 131 -10.11 -3.00 9.17
N LYS A 132 -10.98 -2.02 9.46
CA LYS A 132 -10.56 -0.70 9.96
C LYS A 132 -9.93 -0.80 11.35
N THR A 133 -10.48 -1.65 12.21
CA THR A 133 -9.95 -1.90 13.56
C THR A 133 -8.71 -2.79 13.55
N ARG A 134 -8.60 -3.73 12.58
CA ARG A 134 -7.44 -4.60 12.39
C ARG A 134 -6.18 -3.81 12.06
N PHE A 135 -6.31 -2.77 11.24
CA PHE A 135 -5.20 -1.98 10.73
C PHE A 135 -5.47 -0.48 10.90
N PRO A 136 -5.31 0.08 12.13
CA PRO A 136 -5.55 1.50 12.39
C PRO A 136 -4.49 2.43 11.75
N THR A 137 -3.30 1.90 11.48
CA THR A 137 -2.16 2.62 10.90
C THR A 137 -1.69 1.97 9.61
N ALA A 138 -1.15 2.78 8.70
CA ALA A 138 -0.60 2.40 7.41
C ALA A 138 0.83 2.96 7.24
N THR A 139 1.81 2.08 7.04
CA THR A 139 3.20 2.46 6.75
C THR A 139 3.39 2.62 5.24
N ILE A 140 3.69 3.83 4.78
CA ILE A 140 3.89 4.13 3.36
C ILE A 140 5.37 4.38 3.11
N ARG A 141 5.92 3.64 2.13
CA ARG A 141 7.28 3.79 1.63
C ARG A 141 7.26 4.38 0.23
N ILE A 142 7.80 5.59 0.06
CA ILE A 142 7.96 6.23 -1.26
C ILE A 142 9.37 5.94 -1.78
N LYS A 143 9.45 5.24 -2.90
CA LYS A 143 10.69 4.91 -3.60
C LYS A 143 10.94 5.91 -4.73
N PHE A 144 12.11 6.51 -4.69
CA PHE A 144 12.63 7.35 -5.77
C PHE A 144 13.39 6.48 -6.78
N ALA A 145 13.65 7.02 -7.97
CA ALA A 145 14.32 6.29 -9.05
C ALA A 145 15.77 5.89 -8.70
N ASN A 146 16.44 6.70 -7.90
CA ASN A 146 17.77 6.41 -7.35
C ASN A 146 17.74 5.36 -6.21
N ARG A 147 16.59 4.68 -5.98
CA ARG A 147 16.35 3.67 -4.94
C ARG A 147 16.38 4.18 -3.50
N THR A 148 16.45 5.50 -3.28
CA THR A 148 16.22 6.10 -1.96
C THR A 148 14.77 5.89 -1.55
N MET A 149 14.51 5.66 -0.26
CA MET A 149 13.17 5.40 0.26
C MET A 149 12.82 6.35 1.39
N LEU A 150 11.62 6.92 1.33
CA LEU A 150 11.03 7.72 2.41
C LEU A 150 9.93 6.89 3.07
N GLU A 151 10.05 6.62 4.36
CA GLU A 151 9.08 5.87 5.15
C GLU A 151 8.36 6.79 6.13
N LYS A 152 7.03 6.77 6.09
CA LYS A 152 6.20 7.45 7.07
C LYS A 152 4.99 6.60 7.44
N VAL A 153 4.59 6.65 8.70
CA VAL A 153 3.36 6.05 9.20
C VAL A 153 2.25 7.08 9.09
N PHE A 154 1.10 6.67 8.55
CA PHE A 154 -0.11 7.47 8.44
C PHE A 154 -1.27 6.73 9.11
N PRO A 155 -2.28 7.43 9.63
CA PRO A 155 -3.54 6.80 10.03
C PRO A 155 -4.23 6.17 8.81
N SER A 156 -4.79 4.97 8.93
CA SER A 156 -5.46 4.28 7.81
C SER A 156 -6.71 5.02 7.31
N SER A 157 -7.29 5.90 8.15
CA SER A 157 -8.42 6.76 7.81
C SER A 157 -8.02 8.03 7.05
N ASP A 158 -6.72 8.31 6.90
CA ASP A 158 -6.22 9.49 6.19
C ASP A 158 -6.42 9.33 4.68
N ARG A 159 -6.35 10.44 3.94
CA ARG A 159 -6.48 10.48 2.48
C ARG A 159 -5.11 10.49 1.82
N ILE A 160 -5.07 10.09 0.55
CA ILE A 160 -3.84 10.13 -0.25
C ILE A 160 -3.25 11.55 -0.37
N ILE A 161 -4.07 12.60 -0.25
CA ILE A 161 -3.63 14.01 -0.28
C ILE A 161 -2.56 14.28 0.79
N SER A 162 -2.71 13.71 1.98
CA SER A 162 -1.76 13.89 3.09
C SER A 162 -0.39 13.30 2.76
N VAL A 163 -0.36 12.19 2.01
CA VAL A 163 0.88 11.58 1.48
C VAL A 163 1.53 12.51 0.45
N TYR A 164 0.74 13.08 -0.47
CA TYR A 164 1.25 14.05 -1.44
C TYR A 164 1.79 15.32 -0.79
N ARG A 165 1.13 15.85 0.26
CA ARG A 165 1.62 16.99 1.04
C ARG A 165 2.96 16.66 1.70
N PHE A 166 3.06 15.49 2.32
CA PHE A 166 4.29 15.02 2.93
C PHE A 166 5.44 14.90 1.92
N VAL A 167 5.21 14.26 0.77
CA VAL A 167 6.22 14.14 -0.28
C VAL A 167 6.64 15.53 -0.76
N ARG A 168 5.69 16.46 -1.03
CA ARG A 168 5.99 17.84 -1.45
C ARG A 168 6.86 18.61 -0.45
N ALA A 169 6.63 18.42 0.85
CA ALA A 169 7.44 19.04 1.89
C ALA A 169 8.88 18.53 1.91
N CYS A 170 9.10 17.27 1.51
CA CYS A 170 10.43 16.66 1.47
C CYS A 170 11.22 16.98 0.18
N LEU A 171 10.56 17.49 -0.87
CA LEU A 171 11.19 17.83 -2.15
C LEU A 171 11.94 19.18 -2.11
N ASN A 172 12.98 19.28 -2.93
CA ASN A 172 13.69 20.54 -3.24
C ASN A 172 12.76 21.58 -3.89
N GLU A 173 13.11 22.87 -3.81
CA GLU A 173 12.29 23.96 -4.36
C GLU A 173 12.01 23.80 -5.87
N GLU A 174 13.04 23.44 -6.64
CA GLU A 174 12.92 23.15 -8.07
C GLU A 174 11.95 21.98 -8.31
N ALA A 175 12.15 20.85 -7.62
CA ALA A 175 11.31 19.67 -7.76
C ALA A 175 9.87 19.88 -7.26
N ARG A 176 9.65 20.75 -6.27
CA ARG A 176 8.35 21.04 -5.67
C ARG A 176 7.40 21.76 -6.62
N SER A 177 7.95 22.58 -7.53
CA SER A 177 7.17 23.28 -8.56
C SER A 177 6.56 22.31 -9.58
N HIS A 178 7.21 21.16 -9.80
CA HIS A 178 6.81 20.21 -10.83
C HIS A 178 5.70 19.27 -10.35
N LYS A 179 4.84 18.87 -11.30
CA LYS A 179 3.76 17.91 -11.05
C LYS A 179 4.35 16.50 -11.03
N PHE A 180 4.02 15.72 -10.01
CA PHE A 180 4.43 14.32 -9.89
C PHE A 180 3.23 13.42 -9.56
N VAL A 181 3.42 12.13 -9.79
CA VAL A 181 2.47 11.06 -9.49
C VAL A 181 3.13 9.99 -8.64
N LEU A 182 2.37 9.44 -7.69
CA LEU A 182 2.71 8.25 -6.94
C LEU A 182 2.00 7.05 -7.58
N PHE A 183 2.71 5.96 -7.81
CA PHE A 183 2.13 4.75 -8.41
C PHE A 183 2.57 3.48 -7.68
N SER A 184 1.76 2.42 -7.75
CA SER A 184 2.14 1.08 -7.31
C SER A 184 2.41 0.18 -8.50
N SER A 185 3.32 -0.79 -8.36
CA SER A 185 3.61 -1.82 -9.35
C SER A 185 4.10 -3.10 -8.66
N PRO A 186 3.69 -4.33 -9.08
CA PRO A 186 2.71 -4.70 -10.12
C PRO A 186 1.32 -5.12 -9.54
N PRO A 187 0.17 -4.87 -10.20
CA PRO A 187 -0.04 -4.17 -11.47
C PRO A 187 0.15 -2.66 -11.35
N ARG A 188 0.44 -2.00 -12.48
CA ARG A 188 0.65 -0.55 -12.52
C ARG A 188 -0.66 0.20 -12.22
N ARG A 189 -0.69 0.93 -11.11
CA ARG A 189 -1.80 1.77 -10.70
C ARG A 189 -1.28 3.13 -10.27
N ASP A 190 -1.69 4.18 -10.98
CA ASP A 190 -1.32 5.55 -10.70
C ASP A 190 -2.35 6.20 -9.74
N PHE A 191 -1.88 6.88 -8.69
CA PHE A 191 -2.74 7.52 -7.68
C PHE A 191 -2.81 9.03 -7.89
N LYS A 192 -3.46 9.51 -8.95
CA LYS A 192 -3.49 10.95 -9.28
C LYS A 192 -4.39 11.73 -8.33
N VAL A 193 -3.94 12.90 -7.87
CA VAL A 193 -4.75 13.81 -7.03
C VAL A 193 -5.90 14.45 -7.81
N SER A 194 -5.83 14.44 -9.14
CA SER A 194 -6.89 14.94 -10.03
C SER A 194 -8.13 14.04 -10.06
N ASP A 195 -7.97 12.74 -9.80
CA ASP A 195 -9.07 11.79 -9.90
C ASP A 195 -9.88 11.78 -8.59
N PRO A 196 -11.19 12.11 -8.60
CA PRO A 196 -12.01 12.18 -7.38
C PRO A 196 -12.07 10.81 -6.67
N GLU A 197 -12.14 9.75 -7.47
CA GLU A 197 -12.04 8.34 -7.07
C GLU A 197 -10.82 8.00 -6.21
N VAL A 198 -9.73 8.76 -6.33
CA VAL A 198 -8.48 8.54 -5.59
C VAL A 198 -8.34 9.55 -4.45
N LYS A 199 -8.73 10.81 -4.71
CA LYS A 199 -8.62 11.92 -3.77
C LYS A 199 -9.50 11.75 -2.53
N GLU A 200 -10.71 11.23 -2.70
CA GLU A 200 -11.72 11.16 -1.63
C GLU A 200 -11.61 9.89 -0.78
N LYS A 201 -11.00 8.84 -1.32
CA LYS A 201 -10.85 7.54 -0.67
C LYS A 201 -9.76 7.56 0.41
N THR A 202 -9.97 6.76 1.46
CA THR A 202 -8.98 6.59 2.52
C THR A 202 -7.83 5.69 2.08
N LEU A 203 -6.70 5.73 2.80
CA LEU A 203 -5.58 4.83 2.56
C LEU A 203 -5.98 3.35 2.68
N LEU A 204 -6.94 3.03 3.56
CA LEU A 204 -7.50 1.68 3.68
C LEU A 204 -8.28 1.28 2.42
N ASP A 205 -9.14 2.15 1.92
CA ASP A 205 -9.96 1.89 0.72
C ASP A 205 -9.11 1.77 -0.55
N LEU A 206 -8.01 2.53 -0.61
CA LEU A 206 -7.01 2.45 -1.67
C LEU A 206 -6.10 1.22 -1.57
N ARG A 207 -6.30 0.35 -0.57
CA ARG A 207 -5.48 -0.84 -0.30
C ARG A 207 -4.00 -0.50 -0.04
N LEU A 208 -3.74 0.64 0.58
CA LEU A 208 -2.40 1.08 0.97
C LEU A 208 -2.06 0.72 2.43
N ALA A 209 -3.06 0.41 3.25
CA ALA A 209 -2.90 -0.14 4.60
C ALA A 209 -2.83 -1.68 4.57
N PRO A 210 -2.05 -2.34 5.45
CA PRO A 210 -1.25 -1.78 6.55
C PRO A 210 0.16 -1.30 6.13
N GLN A 211 0.67 -1.74 4.98
CA GLN A 211 1.95 -1.29 4.46
C GLN A 211 1.92 -1.29 2.94
N SER A 212 2.45 -0.22 2.33
CA SER A 212 2.54 -0.13 0.87
C SER A 212 3.83 0.54 0.41
N ASN A 213 4.30 0.12 -0.78
CA ASN A 213 5.40 0.75 -1.49
C ASN A 213 4.84 1.51 -2.69
N LEU A 214 5.07 2.82 -2.70
CA LEU A 214 4.74 3.71 -3.80
C LEU A 214 6.03 4.13 -4.50
N PHE A 215 5.94 4.29 -5.80
CA PHE A 215 7.02 4.80 -6.63
C PHE A 215 6.71 6.24 -7.02
N PHE A 216 7.74 7.07 -7.01
CA PHE A 216 7.68 8.47 -7.39
C PHE A 216 8.07 8.65 -8.86
N ARG A 217 7.30 9.44 -9.61
CA ARG A 217 7.64 9.85 -10.99
C ARG A 217 7.09 11.24 -11.28
N PHE A 218 7.83 12.05 -12.04
CA PHE A 218 7.29 13.31 -12.57
C PHE A 218 6.31 13.07 -13.73
N PHE A 219 5.41 14.03 -13.95
CA PHE A 219 4.50 13.98 -15.10
C PHE A 219 5.18 14.38 -16.40
N ASP A 220 6.15 15.30 -16.31
CA ASP A 220 6.88 15.80 -17.44
C ASP A 220 8.14 14.95 -17.63
N ASP A 221 8.17 14.22 -18.73
CA ASP A 221 9.26 13.32 -19.10
C ASP A 221 10.54 14.10 -19.50
N SER A 222 10.48 15.43 -19.66
CA SER A 222 11.66 16.27 -19.89
C SER A 222 12.49 16.50 -18.61
N ILE A 223 11.93 16.21 -17.45
CA ILE A 223 12.58 16.39 -16.15
C ILE A 223 13.48 15.18 -15.88
N THR A 224 14.79 15.35 -16.00
CA THR A 224 15.78 14.28 -15.76
C THR A 224 16.04 13.98 -14.29
N LEU A 225 15.39 14.68 -13.36
CA LEU A 225 15.57 14.53 -11.90
C LEU A 225 15.05 13.18 -11.37
N ASP A 226 14.24 12.45 -12.14
CA ASP A 226 13.80 11.08 -11.83
C ASP A 226 14.65 10.00 -12.50
N ASN A 227 15.81 10.33 -13.06
CA ASN A 227 16.74 9.34 -13.59
C ASN A 227 17.65 8.81 -12.45
N PRO A 228 17.87 7.48 -12.33
CA PRO A 228 18.72 6.88 -11.30
C PRO A 228 20.16 7.42 -11.21
N GLY A 229 20.65 8.11 -12.25
CA GLY A 229 21.98 8.73 -12.26
C GLY A 229 22.09 10.06 -11.50
N PHE A 230 20.98 10.69 -11.14
CA PHE A 230 20.97 11.97 -10.42
C PHE A 230 20.69 11.77 -8.92
N PRO A 231 21.16 12.70 -8.06
CA PRO A 231 20.78 12.70 -6.66
C PRO A 231 19.25 12.79 -6.51
N PRO A 232 18.67 12.23 -5.43
CA PRO A 232 17.23 12.27 -5.25
C PRO A 232 16.79 13.74 -5.15
N PRO A 233 15.60 14.10 -5.66
CA PRO A 233 15.07 15.47 -5.60
C PRO A 233 14.58 15.85 -4.19
N LEU A 234 15.32 15.46 -3.15
CA LEU A 234 15.02 15.66 -1.73
C LEU A 234 15.90 16.76 -1.13
N LEU A 235 15.40 17.38 -0.07
CA LEU A 235 16.15 18.39 0.70
C LEU A 235 17.48 17.82 1.23
N GLN A 236 18.54 18.62 1.17
CA GLN A 236 19.87 18.19 1.63
C GLN A 236 19.90 17.84 3.12
N SER A 237 19.13 18.56 3.94
CA SER A 237 18.97 18.27 5.38
C SER A 237 18.40 16.87 5.63
N LEU A 238 17.51 16.41 4.75
CA LEU A 238 16.89 15.09 4.81
C LEU A 238 17.86 13.98 4.44
N LEU A 239 18.68 14.22 3.42
CA LEU A 239 19.73 13.26 3.01
C LEU A 239 20.79 13.09 4.11
N ALA A 240 21.10 14.14 4.86
CA ALA A 240 22.01 14.04 6.00
C ALA A 240 21.47 13.17 7.15
N GLN A 241 20.14 13.05 7.29
CA GLN A 241 19.48 12.20 8.29
C GLN A 241 19.20 10.78 7.80
N SER A 242 19.66 10.42 6.60
CA SER A 242 19.41 9.12 6.00
C SER A 242 20.11 7.98 6.78
N VAL A 243 19.37 6.89 6.99
CA VAL A 243 19.84 5.69 7.68
C VAL A 243 20.08 4.58 6.66
N SER A 244 21.06 3.71 6.87
CA SER A 244 21.22 2.50 6.05
C SER A 244 20.07 1.53 6.31
N LEU A 245 19.72 0.73 5.31
CA LEU A 245 18.77 -0.36 5.52
C LEU A 245 19.30 -1.31 6.62
N PRO A 246 18.44 -1.80 7.52
CA PRO A 246 18.86 -2.74 8.56
C PRO A 246 19.32 -4.05 7.91
N THR A 247 20.43 -4.60 8.39
CA THR A 247 20.86 -5.95 7.99
C THR A 247 19.86 -6.97 8.54
N PRO A 248 19.37 -7.92 7.72
CA PRO A 248 18.46 -8.96 8.20
C PRO A 248 19.11 -9.75 9.34
N SER A 249 18.31 -10.07 10.37
CA SER A 249 18.77 -10.91 11.49
C SER A 249 19.13 -12.29 10.97
N THR A 250 20.37 -12.72 11.17
CA THR A 250 20.80 -14.11 10.94
C THR A 250 20.20 -14.99 12.02
N LEU A 251 19.14 -15.72 11.67
CA LEU A 251 18.62 -16.78 12.53
C LEU A 251 19.69 -17.89 12.59
N PRO A 252 20.15 -18.30 13.79
CA PRO A 252 21.08 -19.41 13.90
C PRO A 252 20.39 -20.68 13.41
N VAL A 253 20.89 -21.25 12.31
CA VAL A 253 20.55 -22.60 11.89
C VAL A 253 21.13 -23.53 12.95
N THR A 254 20.32 -23.91 13.94
CA THR A 254 20.67 -25.01 14.83
C THR A 254 20.48 -26.29 14.03
N MET A 255 21.56 -26.72 13.38
CA MET A 255 21.69 -28.10 12.88
C MET A 255 21.53 -29.01 14.09
N GLY A 256 20.47 -29.82 14.11
CA GLY A 256 20.23 -30.76 15.19
C GLY A 256 21.37 -31.76 15.29
N ASP A 257 22.19 -31.62 16.32
CA ASP A 257 22.96 -32.74 16.85
C ASP A 257 22.02 -33.58 17.71
N ALA A 258 21.70 -34.77 17.20
CA ALA A 258 21.00 -35.80 17.95
C ALA A 258 21.96 -36.39 19.00
N GLY A 259 22.18 -35.63 20.08
CA GLY A 259 22.82 -36.11 21.30
C GLY A 259 21.78 -36.58 22.30
N GLN A 260 21.66 -37.89 22.48
CA GLN A 260 20.89 -38.51 23.56
C GLN A 260 21.25 -37.88 24.92
N SER A 261 20.24 -37.45 25.67
CA SER A 261 20.31 -37.46 27.13
C SER A 261 19.08 -38.18 27.66
N ASP A 262 19.30 -39.45 27.96
CA ASP A 262 18.47 -40.26 28.84
C ASP A 262 18.49 -39.63 30.24
N THR A 263 17.32 -39.27 30.76
CA THR A 263 17.05 -39.28 32.21
C THR A 263 15.60 -39.67 32.43
N GLY A 264 15.42 -40.92 32.85
CA GLY A 264 14.14 -41.49 33.24
C GLY A 264 13.49 -40.83 34.46
N LEU A 265 12.19 -40.59 34.31
CA LEU A 265 11.08 -41.08 35.13
C LEU A 265 11.19 -41.07 36.68
N SER A 266 10.29 -40.31 37.31
CA SER A 266 9.37 -40.78 38.36
C SER A 266 8.20 -39.79 38.48
N SER A 267 7.04 -40.04 37.88
CA SER A 267 5.89 -40.80 38.42
C SER A 267 5.36 -40.32 39.77
N LYS A 268 4.19 -39.65 39.76
CA LYS A 268 3.12 -39.96 40.71
C LYS A 268 1.73 -39.74 40.09
N ASN A 269 1.01 -40.85 39.99
CA ASN A 269 -0.38 -41.05 39.58
C ASN A 269 -1.39 -40.39 40.54
N THR A 270 -2.54 -39.98 39.98
CA THR A 270 -3.87 -40.34 40.52
C THR A 270 -4.87 -40.57 39.37
N THR A 271 -5.17 -41.86 39.13
CA THR A 271 -6.46 -42.52 38.82
C THR A 271 -7.68 -41.57 38.72
N THR A 272 -8.53 -41.60 37.68
CA THR A 272 -9.49 -42.68 37.38
C THR A 272 -9.94 -42.76 35.90
N GLU A 273 -9.85 -43.98 35.36
CA GLU A 273 -10.73 -44.67 34.39
C GLU A 273 -11.30 -43.94 33.16
N ARG A 274 -10.72 -44.22 31.99
CA ARG A 274 -11.31 -43.90 30.68
C ARG A 274 -12.30 -45.00 30.27
N LYS A 275 -13.60 -44.65 30.25
CA LYS A 275 -14.68 -45.45 29.67
C LYS A 275 -14.43 -45.68 28.18
N ILE A 276 -14.13 -46.93 27.80
CA ILE A 276 -14.06 -47.34 26.39
C ILE A 276 -15.50 -47.41 25.84
N PRO A 277 -15.83 -46.66 24.79
CA PRO A 277 -17.18 -46.62 24.24
C PRO A 277 -17.55 -47.95 23.57
N LYS A 278 -18.82 -48.35 23.72
CA LYS A 278 -19.35 -49.70 23.44
C LYS A 278 -19.23 -50.19 21.99
N TRP A 279 -18.91 -49.33 21.03
CA TRP A 279 -18.69 -49.72 19.62
C TRP A 279 -17.32 -50.37 19.39
N LEU A 280 -16.39 -50.25 20.35
CA LEU A 280 -15.05 -50.85 20.30
C LEU A 280 -14.99 -52.24 20.99
N LYS A 281 -16.07 -53.02 20.92
CA LYS A 281 -16.08 -54.42 21.36
C LYS A 281 -16.41 -55.31 20.17
N LEU A 282 -15.40 -55.57 19.33
CA LEU A 282 -15.48 -56.64 18.33
C LEU A 282 -15.56 -57.99 19.05
N SER A 283 -16.60 -58.75 18.74
CA SER A 283 -16.84 -60.11 19.18
C SER A 283 -15.77 -61.05 18.60
N LYS A 284 -15.02 -61.73 19.46
CA LYS A 284 -14.18 -62.87 19.04
C LYS A 284 -15.06 -64.11 19.03
N LYS A 285 -15.41 -64.54 17.83
CA LYS A 285 -16.07 -65.80 17.51
C LYS A 285 -14.99 -66.84 17.24
N THR A 286 -14.76 -67.78 18.15
CA THR A 286 -14.41 -69.19 17.86
C THR A 286 -14.41 -69.97 19.15
#